data_AF-A0A847BFZ0-F1
#
_entry.id   AF-A0A847BFZ0-F1
#
_cell.length_a   1.000
_cell.length_b   1.000
_cell.length_c   1.000
_cell.angle_alpha   90.00
_cell.angle_beta   90.00
_cell.angle_gamma   90.00
#
_symmetry.space_group_name_H-M   'P 1'
#
loop_
_entity.id
_entity.type
_entity.pdbx_description
1 polymer ?
#
loop_
_entity_poly.entity_id
_entity_poly.type
_entity_poly.pdbx_seq_one_letter_code
_entity_poly.pdbx_strand_id
1 'polypeptide(L)' 'VAQAIKKSRVVGFADLGMEAIYEFEVEDMPVTVAVDSQGTSVHHTGPAKWKEIIAERA' A
#
# COMPACT_ATOMS: atom_id res chain seq x y z
N VAL A 1 8.07 -1.93 -8.44
CA VAL A 1 6.92 -1.00 -8.41
C VAL A 1 6.86 -0.13 -9.65
N ALA A 2 7.86 0.72 -9.95
CA ALA A 2 7.81 1.60 -11.14
C ALA A 2 7.59 0.86 -12.48
N GLN A 3 8.11 -0.37 -12.63
CA GLN A 3 7.88 -1.23 -13.81
C GLN A 3 6.41 -1.64 -14.03
N ALA A 4 5.57 -1.57 -13.00
CA ALA A 4 4.15 -1.87 -13.09
C ALA A 4 3.36 -0.73 -13.76
N ILE A 5 3.91 0.48 -13.84
CA ILE A 5 3.26 1.64 -14.46
C ILE A 5 3.42 1.53 -15.98
N LYS A 6 2.30 1.43 -16.69
CA LYS A 6 2.25 1.31 -18.16
C LYS A 6 1.96 2.62 -18.84
N LYS A 7 1.16 3.49 -18.21
CA LYS A 7 0.89 4.87 -18.65
C LYS A 7 0.75 5.81 -17.47
N SER A 8 1.02 7.08 -17.70
CA SER A 8 0.97 8.17 -16.71
C SER A 8 0.50 9.45 -17.40
N ARG A 9 -0.46 10.17 -16.80
CA ARG A 9 -0.82 11.53 -17.23
C ARG A 9 -1.22 12.40 -16.04
N VAL A 10 -0.91 13.69 -16.11
CA VAL A 10 -1.40 14.69 -15.17
C VAL A 10 -2.88 14.94 -15.46
N VAL A 11 -3.72 14.88 -14.43
CA VAL A 11 -5.17 15.13 -14.54
C VAL A 11 -5.62 16.36 -13.75
N GLY A 12 -4.74 16.96 -12.94
CA GLY A 12 -5.02 18.21 -12.23
C GLY A 12 -3.79 18.81 -11.56
N PHE A 13 -3.83 20.14 -11.34
CA PHE A 13 -2.82 20.92 -10.61
C PHE A 13 -1.38 20.76 -11.14
N ALA A 14 -1.21 20.90 -12.46
CA ALA A 14 0.08 20.68 -13.13
C ALA A 14 1.21 21.59 -12.64
N ASP A 15 0.87 22.76 -12.11
CA ASP A 15 1.78 23.74 -11.50
C ASP A 15 2.43 23.24 -10.20
N LEU A 16 1.85 22.25 -9.52
CA LEU A 16 2.43 21.61 -8.33
C LEU A 16 3.58 20.63 -8.66
N GLY A 17 3.92 20.47 -9.95
CA GLY A 17 5.02 19.61 -10.37
C GLY A 17 4.81 18.17 -9.93
N MET A 18 5.73 17.64 -9.11
CA MET A 18 5.68 16.24 -8.64
C MET A 18 4.49 15.94 -7.72
N GLU A 19 3.86 16.96 -7.11
CA GLU A 19 2.70 16.82 -6.23
C GLU A 19 1.36 16.92 -6.98
N ALA A 20 1.37 17.06 -8.30
CA ALA A 20 0.17 17.08 -9.12
C ALA A 20 -0.64 15.77 -8.99
N ILE A 21 -1.91 15.80 -9.41
CA ILE A 21 -2.72 14.58 -9.45
C ILE A 21 -2.41 13.84 -10.75
N TYR A 22 -2.02 12.57 -10.62
CA TYR A 22 -1.71 11.70 -11.75
C TYR A 22 -2.72 10.54 -11.86
N GLU A 23 -3.10 10.24 -13.08
CA GLU A 23 -3.73 8.98 -13.42
C GLU A 23 -2.67 8.01 -13.95
N PHE A 24 -2.64 6.80 -13.39
CA PHE A 24 -1.73 5.73 -13.78
C PHE A 24 -2.51 4.51 -14.26
N GLU A 25 -2.11 3.96 -15.42
CA GLU A 25 -2.48 2.62 -15.84
C GLU A 25 -1.42 1.66 -15.29
N VAL A 26 -1.84 0.70 -14.45
CA VAL A 26 -0.93 -0.23 -13.78
C VAL A 26 -1.28 -1.68 -14.09
N GLU A 27 -0.25 -2.52 -14.20
CA GLU A 27 -0.36 -3.96 -14.44
C GLU A 27 0.66 -4.68 -13.56
N ASP A 28 0.26 -5.77 -12.92
CA ASP A 28 1.07 -6.56 -11.98
C ASP A 28 1.75 -5.73 -10.88
N MET A 29 1.03 -4.73 -10.35
CA MET A 29 1.52 -3.93 -9.23
C MET A 29 1.42 -4.73 -7.92
N PRO A 30 2.54 -5.09 -7.27
CA PRO A 30 2.50 -5.85 -6.04
C PRO A 30 1.96 -4.97 -4.90
N VAL A 31 0.89 -5.43 -4.25
CA VAL A 31 0.27 -4.78 -3.09
C VAL A 31 -0.05 -5.82 -2.01
N THR A 32 -0.19 -5.35 -0.78
CA THR A 32 -0.62 -6.18 0.36
C THR A 32 -1.77 -5.48 1.07
N VAL A 33 -2.77 -6.26 1.47
CA VAL A 33 -3.93 -5.74 2.22
C VAL A 33 -3.47 -5.40 3.65
N ALA A 34 -3.41 -4.10 3.95
CA ALA A 34 -3.09 -3.62 5.29
C ALA A 34 -4.34 -3.51 6.18
N VAL A 35 -5.46 -3.10 5.59
CA VAL A 35 -6.77 -3.03 6.24
C VAL A 35 -7.81 -3.61 5.29
N ASP A 36 -8.61 -4.57 5.75
CA ASP A 36 -9.69 -5.17 4.95
C ASP A 36 -11.03 -4.42 5.11
N SER A 37 -12.04 -4.83 4.33
CA SER A 37 -13.38 -4.21 4.36
C SER A 37 -14.17 -4.48 5.64
N GLN A 38 -13.69 -5.35 6.53
CA GLN A 38 -14.28 -5.63 7.84
C GLN A 38 -13.60 -4.83 8.95
N GLY A 39 -12.57 -4.02 8.63
CA GLY A 39 -11.83 -3.22 9.59
C GLY A 39 -10.67 -3.98 10.27
N THR A 40 -10.33 -5.19 9.81
CA THR A 40 -9.14 -5.89 10.31
C THR A 40 -7.89 -5.19 9.81
N SER A 41 -6.99 -4.82 10.73
CA SER A 41 -5.74 -4.13 10.41
C SER A 41 -4.51 -4.96 10.79
N VAL A 42 -3.53 -5.03 9.88
CA VAL A 42 -2.22 -5.67 10.13
C VAL A 42 -1.46 -5.01 11.28
N HIS A 43 -1.70 -3.72 11.54
CA HIS A 43 -1.12 -3.01 12.68
C HIS A 43 -1.70 -3.47 14.03
N HIS A 44 -2.80 -4.22 14.04
CA HIS A 44 -3.34 -4.87 15.23
C HIS A 44 -2.96 -6.36 15.28
N THR A 45 -3.22 -7.08 14.18
CA THR A 45 -3.03 -8.55 14.13
C THR A 45 -1.55 -8.94 14.11
N GLY A 46 -0.70 -8.15 13.46
CA GLY A 46 0.75 -8.38 13.40
C GLY A 46 1.40 -8.38 14.77
N PRO A 47 1.31 -7.27 15.55
CA PRO A 47 1.86 -7.22 16.89
C PRO A 47 1.29 -8.30 17.83
N ALA A 48 -0.01 -8.61 17.73
CA ALA A 48 -0.63 -9.67 18.54
C ALA A 48 -0.01 -11.05 18.25
N LYS A 49 0.09 -11.43 16.98
CA LYS A 49 0.71 -12.69 16.55
C LYS A 49 2.17 -12.81 17.00
N TRP A 50 2.94 -11.74 16.86
CA TRP A 50 4.35 -11.77 17.28
C TRP A 50 4.52 -11.85 18.79
N LYS A 51 3.64 -11.22 19.58
CA LYS A 51 3.65 -11.37 21.05
C LYS A 51 3.50 -12.83 21.46
N GLU A 52 2.57 -13.57 20.83
CA GLU A 52 2.36 -14.99 21.09
C GLU A 52 3.60 -15.82 20.71
N ILE A 53 4.10 -15.66 19.48
CA ILE A 53 5.29 -16.38 19.00
C ILE A 53 6.52 -16.13 19.88
N ILE A 54 6.72 -14.88 20.32
CA ILE A 54 7.86 -14.51 21.18
C ILE A 54 7.69 -15.15 22.56
N ALA A 55 6.47 -15.18 23.12
CA ALA A 55 6.20 -15.82 24.41
C ALA A 55 6.41 -17.34 24.38
N GLU A 56 6.05 -18.02 23.29
CA GLU A 56 6.28 -19.47 23.14
C GLU A 56 7.77 -19.84 22.97
N ARG A 57 8.61 -18.89 22.55
CA ARG A 57 10.04 -19.11 22.31
C ARG A 57 10.94 -18.71 23.49
N ALA A 58 10.36 -18.12 24.54
CA ALA A 58 11.04 -17.73 25.77
C ALA A 58 10.95 -18.86 26.81
#